data_AF-A0A3E0KJ50-F1
#
_entry.id   AF-A0A3E0KJ50-F1
#
_cell.length_a   1.000
_cell.length_b   1.000
_cell.length_c   1.000
_cell.angle_alpha   90.00
_cell.angle_beta   90.00
_cell.angle_gamma   90.00
#
_symmetry.space_group_name_H-M   'P 1'
#
loop_
_entity.id
_entity.type
_entity.pdbx_description
1 polymer ?
#
loop_
_entity_poly.entity_id
_entity_poly.type
_entity_poly.pdbx_seq_one_letter_code
_entity_poly.pdbx_strand_id
1 'polypeptide(L)'
;MARVGVLILGIVVLLFGTLALAGSAVPGVGRPEHLVESFVVEPGGLLRVVGVNGRITYETWEGDEVVIEALQYKPRLFSGLARRLWGETRVAFSQTERGVQAVVEPPVRHGFFSAVRVEFFVKVPRGWHGDVTLTTSNGAIVASDIHGRVALNTSNGAVTVNGHTGTLEVRTSNGALRLSDVHGAVDGRTSNGPITLAGGTLTGSGQLRTSNGAVELRARLEEGAGYDVHTSNGAVTVTLVDPDAAVELRTSNGNINLQAEVKTSVIERGRIVGTIGEGAARLSVRTSNGSVTLAAVGSN
;
A
#
# COMPACT_ATOMS: atom_id res chain seq x y z
N MET A 1 0.23 40.70 22.67
CA MET A 1 1.60 40.30 22.26
C MET A 1 1.48 39.01 21.46
N ALA A 2 1.33 39.10 20.14
CA ALA A 2 1.32 37.94 19.25
C ALA A 2 2.75 37.74 18.72
N ARG A 3 3.36 36.61 19.04
CA ARG A 3 4.66 36.21 18.47
C ARG A 3 4.40 35.73 17.05
N VAL A 4 4.79 36.54 16.07
CA VAL A 4 4.91 36.13 14.67
C VAL A 4 6.10 35.17 14.60
N GLY A 5 5.82 33.88 14.47
CA GLY A 5 6.82 32.88 14.15
C GLY A 5 7.26 33.06 12.71
N VAL A 6 8.52 33.42 12.51
CA VAL A 6 9.16 33.46 11.18
C VAL A 6 9.34 32.01 10.73
N LEU A 7 8.59 31.60 9.71
CA LEU A 7 8.79 30.31 9.04
C LEU A 7 10.02 30.44 8.14
N ILE A 8 11.15 29.87 8.56
CA ILE A 8 12.39 29.87 7.77
C ILE A 8 12.22 28.83 6.66
N LEU A 9 12.02 29.30 5.43
CA LEU A 9 12.06 28.50 4.21
C LEU A 9 13.52 28.18 3.88
N GLY A 10 14.04 27.09 4.45
CA GLY A 10 15.36 26.55 4.07
C GLY A 10 15.21 25.54 2.94
N ILE A 11 15.45 25.97 1.69
CA ILE A 11 15.67 25.05 0.56
C ILE A 11 17.15 24.70 0.60
N VAL A 12 17.50 23.49 1.04
CA VAL A 12 18.87 22.98 0.99
C VAL A 12 18.97 22.00 -0.17
N VAL A 13 19.66 22.39 -1.24
CA VAL A 13 19.94 21.49 -2.37
C VAL A 13 21.10 20.59 -1.97
N LEU A 14 20.82 19.37 -1.51
CA LEU A 14 21.84 18.34 -1.25
C LEU A 14 22.05 17.47 -2.50
N LEU A 15 23.31 17.42 -2.97
CA LEU A 15 23.78 16.52 -4.02
C LEU A 15 23.89 15.09 -3.46
N PHE A 16 22.86 14.27 -3.64
CA PHE A 16 22.95 12.84 -3.33
C PHE A 16 23.55 12.03 -4.48
N GLY A 17 24.36 11.04 -4.10
CA GLY A 17 25.20 10.22 -4.97
C GLY A 17 24.45 9.56 -6.13
N THR A 18 25.15 9.51 -7.27
CA THR A 18 24.67 8.95 -8.53
C THR A 18 24.11 7.54 -8.37
N LEU A 19 22.80 7.39 -8.52
CA LEU A 19 22.20 6.09 -8.82
C LEU A 19 22.74 5.65 -10.19
N ALA A 20 23.62 4.66 -10.20
CA ALA A 20 24.14 4.07 -11.42
C ALA A 20 22.99 3.32 -12.12
N LEU A 21 22.29 4.01 -13.02
CA LEU A 21 21.32 3.42 -13.92
C LEU A 21 22.06 2.49 -14.90
N ALA A 22 22.21 1.21 -14.53
CA ALA A 22 22.46 0.14 -15.48
C ALA A 22 21.19 -0.09 -16.32
N GLY A 23 20.86 0.87 -17.19
CA GLY A 23 19.68 0.84 -18.03
C GLY A 23 19.98 0.14 -19.35
N SER A 24 19.39 -1.04 -19.57
CA SER A 24 19.19 -1.55 -20.92
C SER A 24 18.38 -0.53 -21.70
N ALA A 25 19.00 0.14 -22.66
CA ALA A 25 18.37 1.19 -23.45
C ALA A 25 17.20 0.61 -24.25
N VAL A 26 15.96 0.96 -23.87
CA VAL A 26 14.79 0.71 -24.70
C VAL A 26 14.76 1.76 -25.81
N PRO A 27 14.82 1.37 -27.10
CA PRO A 27 14.72 2.32 -28.20
C PRO A 27 13.41 3.11 -28.13
N GLY A 28 13.47 4.44 -28.24
CA GLY A 28 12.29 5.31 -28.32
C GLY A 28 12.04 6.25 -27.13
N VAL A 29 12.57 5.98 -25.94
CA VAL A 29 12.42 6.86 -24.75
C VAL A 29 13.61 7.84 -24.63
N GLY A 30 13.34 9.13 -24.42
CA GLY A 30 14.39 10.13 -24.13
C GLY A 30 14.98 9.93 -22.72
N ARG A 31 16.14 10.54 -22.41
CA ARG A 31 16.62 10.55 -21.01
C ARG A 31 15.54 11.21 -20.12
N PRO A 32 15.17 10.60 -18.98
CA PRO A 32 14.19 11.19 -18.08
C PRO A 32 14.72 12.51 -17.51
N GLU A 33 13.81 13.44 -17.27
CA GLU A 33 14.09 14.61 -16.45
C GLU A 33 14.11 14.16 -14.99
N HIS A 34 15.20 14.49 -14.28
CA HIS A 34 15.42 14.09 -12.90
C HIS A 34 15.24 15.31 -12.00
N LEU A 35 14.28 15.24 -11.09
CA LEU A 35 13.96 16.28 -10.12
C LEU A 35 14.19 15.71 -8.72
N VAL A 36 14.82 16.47 -7.84
CA VAL A 36 15.10 16.06 -6.47
C VAL A 36 14.81 17.24 -5.57
N GLU A 37 14.01 17.01 -4.53
CA GLU A 37 13.75 17.99 -3.48
C GLU A 37 13.86 17.31 -2.11
N SER A 38 14.35 18.04 -1.12
CA SER A 38 14.44 17.58 0.27
C SER A 38 13.70 18.52 1.21
N PHE A 39 13.17 17.96 2.29
CA PHE A 39 12.30 18.65 3.23
C PHE A 39 12.58 18.20 4.65
N VAL A 40 12.71 19.14 5.58
CA VAL A 40 12.63 18.85 7.01
C VAL A 40 11.16 18.70 7.38
N VAL A 41 10.75 17.51 7.83
CA VAL A 41 9.35 17.20 8.15
C VAL A 41 9.25 16.76 9.61
N GLU A 42 8.47 17.51 10.38
CA GLU A 42 8.16 17.15 11.76
C GLU A 42 7.46 15.78 11.84
N PRO A 43 7.75 14.96 12.86
CA PRO A 43 6.98 13.76 13.14
C PRO A 43 5.48 14.06 13.27
N GLY A 44 4.63 13.16 12.79
CA GLY A 44 3.18 13.33 12.72
C GLY A 44 2.68 14.14 11.52
N GLY A 45 3.58 14.68 10.69
CA GLY A 45 3.22 15.38 9.46
C GLY A 45 2.66 14.46 8.36
N LEU A 46 2.06 15.08 7.34
CA LEU A 46 1.61 14.42 6.12
C LEU A 46 2.75 14.31 5.10
N LEU A 47 2.94 13.13 4.52
CA LEU A 47 3.72 12.92 3.32
C LEU A 47 2.81 12.40 2.20
N ARG A 48 2.63 13.20 1.15
CA ARG A 48 1.71 12.89 0.05
C ARG A 48 2.40 12.87 -1.30
N VAL A 49 2.44 11.71 -1.95
CA VAL A 49 2.96 11.58 -3.32
C VAL A 49 1.85 11.13 -4.26
N VAL A 50 1.62 11.92 -5.31
CA VAL A 50 0.64 11.62 -6.36
C VAL A 50 1.34 11.59 -7.70
N GLY A 51 1.60 10.37 -8.15
CA GLY A 51 2.21 10.07 -9.44
C GLY A 51 1.21 9.65 -10.51
N VAL A 52 1.77 9.40 -11.70
CA VAL A 52 1.03 8.89 -12.85
C VAL A 52 1.90 7.88 -13.58
N ASN A 53 1.33 6.70 -13.85
CA ASN A 53 1.88 5.57 -14.60
C ASN A 53 3.19 4.93 -14.09
N GLY A 54 4.01 5.63 -13.32
CA GLY A 54 5.28 5.14 -12.79
C GLY A 54 5.17 4.62 -11.36
N ARG A 55 6.21 3.87 -10.97
CA ARG A 55 6.36 3.28 -9.64
C ARG A 55 6.57 4.35 -8.58
N ILE A 56 6.05 4.10 -7.39
CA ILE A 56 6.43 4.84 -6.18
C ILE A 56 7.15 3.88 -5.25
N THR A 57 8.37 4.23 -4.86
CA THR A 57 9.16 3.49 -3.86
C THR A 57 9.26 4.36 -2.62
N TYR A 58 8.93 3.80 -1.46
CA TYR A 58 9.11 4.41 -0.14
C TYR A 58 10.07 3.53 0.67
N GLU A 59 11.13 4.14 1.18
CA GLU A 59 12.13 3.48 2.03
C GLU A 59 12.61 4.41 3.15
N THR A 60 13.04 3.82 4.26
CA THR A 60 13.69 4.56 5.34
C THR A 60 15.19 4.68 5.09
N TRP A 61 15.80 5.79 5.55
CA TRP A 61 17.24 6.05 5.38
C TRP A 61 17.84 6.77 6.60
N GLU A 62 19.18 6.85 6.64
CA GLU A 62 19.95 7.42 7.77
C GLU A 62 19.98 8.96 7.81
N GLY A 63 19.39 9.64 6.83
CA GLY A 63 19.29 11.10 6.83
C GLY A 63 18.18 11.62 7.74
N ASP A 64 18.19 12.93 7.97
CA ASP A 64 17.23 13.67 8.82
C ASP A 64 16.14 14.41 8.02
N GLU A 65 16.22 14.36 6.69
CA GLU A 65 15.25 14.98 5.78
C GLU A 65 14.42 13.92 5.04
N VAL A 66 13.21 14.29 4.63
CA VAL A 66 12.45 13.57 3.61
C VAL A 66 12.97 13.98 2.25
N VAL A 67 13.50 13.03 1.48
CA VAL A 67 13.98 13.27 0.11
C VAL A 67 13.01 12.64 -0.87
N ILE A 68 12.58 13.42 -1.86
CA ILE A 68 11.69 12.96 -2.93
C ILE A 68 12.41 13.16 -4.27
N GLU A 69 12.78 12.05 -4.90
CA GLU A 69 13.33 12.02 -6.26
C GLU A 69 12.21 11.65 -7.24
N ALA A 70 12.11 12.38 -8.36
CA ALA A 70 11.15 12.13 -9.42
C ALA A 70 11.87 11.98 -10.78
N LEU A 71 11.67 10.84 -11.44
CA LEU A 71 12.12 10.59 -12.81
C LEU A 71 10.94 10.73 -13.77
N GLN A 72 10.91 11.84 -14.50
CA GLN A 72 9.84 12.15 -15.46
C GLN A 72 10.24 11.72 -16.88
N TYR A 73 9.52 10.73 -17.42
CA TYR A 73 9.68 10.23 -18.78
C TYR A 73 8.66 10.89 -19.70
N LYS A 74 9.15 11.64 -20.70
CA LYS A 74 8.33 12.32 -21.72
C LYS A 74 8.52 11.64 -23.09
N PRO A 75 7.44 11.36 -23.85
CA PRO A 75 7.57 10.81 -25.20
C PRO A 75 8.32 11.78 -26.15
N ARG A 76 9.17 11.25 -27.05
CA ARG A 76 10.00 12.06 -27.99
C ARG A 76 9.18 12.96 -28.93
N LEU A 77 7.94 12.56 -29.26
CA LEU A 77 7.01 13.30 -30.13
C LEU A 77 6.49 14.63 -29.51
N PHE A 78 6.78 14.92 -28.24
CA PHE A 78 6.43 16.17 -27.56
C PHE A 78 7.45 17.32 -27.76
N SER A 79 8.28 17.28 -28.80
CA SER A 79 9.21 18.37 -29.12
C SER A 79 8.57 19.43 -30.05
N GLY A 80 8.83 20.71 -29.76
CA GLY A 80 8.47 21.84 -30.62
C GLY A 80 7.01 22.32 -30.51
N LEU A 81 6.14 21.84 -31.41
CA LEU A 81 4.80 22.40 -31.62
C LEU A 81 3.76 21.89 -30.61
N ALA A 82 3.86 20.61 -30.23
CA ALA A 82 3.01 19.94 -29.25
C ALA A 82 3.09 20.56 -27.85
N ARG A 83 4.31 20.96 -27.44
CA ARG A 83 4.59 21.49 -26.10
C ARG A 83 3.93 22.84 -25.85
N ARG A 84 3.87 23.70 -26.88
CA ARG A 84 3.26 25.05 -26.81
C ARG A 84 1.73 25.04 -26.82
N LEU A 85 1.10 24.06 -27.45
CA LEU A 85 -0.35 24.04 -27.64
C LEU A 85 -1.13 23.38 -26.48
N TRP A 86 -0.45 22.59 -25.63
CA TRP A 86 -1.11 21.63 -24.74
C TRP A 86 -0.73 21.72 -23.26
N GLY A 87 0.24 22.55 -22.88
CA GLY A 87 0.71 22.66 -21.49
C GLY A 87 1.67 21.52 -21.12
N GLU A 88 2.54 21.78 -20.15
CA GLU A 88 3.52 20.80 -19.69
C GLU A 88 3.00 20.09 -18.43
N THR A 89 3.00 18.76 -18.43
CA THR A 89 2.90 18.01 -17.17
C THR A 89 4.16 18.30 -16.37
N ARG A 90 3.98 18.77 -15.14
CA ARG A 90 5.07 19.11 -14.22
C ARG A 90 4.89 18.36 -12.91
N VAL A 91 6.02 18.07 -12.28
CA VAL A 91 6.02 17.58 -10.89
C VAL A 91 6.12 18.82 -10.01
N ALA A 92 5.08 19.07 -9.23
CA ALA A 92 5.04 20.17 -8.26
C ALA A 92 5.38 19.62 -6.88
N PHE A 93 6.37 20.22 -6.25
CA PHE A 93 6.72 19.97 -4.86
C PHE A 93 6.27 21.14 -4.01
N SER A 94 5.72 20.86 -2.83
CA SER A 94 5.38 21.93 -1.89
C SER A 94 5.36 21.42 -0.45
N GLN A 95 5.78 22.28 0.47
CA GLN A 95 5.70 22.06 1.91
C GLN A 95 4.71 23.05 2.51
N THR A 96 3.84 22.55 3.38
CA THR A 96 2.86 23.32 4.15
C THR A 96 3.04 23.02 5.63
N GLU A 97 2.34 23.74 6.51
CA GLU A 97 2.29 23.41 7.95
C GLU A 97 1.81 21.97 8.23
N ARG A 98 1.02 21.39 7.31
CA ARG A 98 0.52 20.02 7.45
C ARG A 98 1.52 18.96 7.02
N GLY A 99 2.58 19.32 6.31
CA GLY A 99 3.57 18.39 5.76
C GLY A 99 3.91 18.64 4.29
N VAL A 100 4.45 17.62 3.64
CA VAL A 100 5.07 17.69 2.31
C VAL A 100 4.25 16.95 1.27
N GLN A 101 4.21 17.50 0.06
CA GLN A 101 3.60 16.84 -1.08
C GLN A 101 4.43 16.96 -2.36
N ALA A 102 4.41 15.89 -3.15
CA ALA A 102 4.90 15.84 -4.52
C ALA A 102 3.76 15.36 -5.43
N VAL A 103 3.31 16.22 -6.36
CA VAL A 103 2.11 15.99 -7.15
C VAL A 103 2.42 16.17 -8.63
N VAL A 104 2.07 15.18 -9.45
CA VAL A 104 2.08 15.35 -10.91
C VAL A 104 0.86 16.16 -11.31
N GLU A 105 1.08 17.39 -11.73
CA GLU A 105 0.01 18.29 -12.12
C GLU A 105 -0.48 18.02 -13.54
N PRO A 106 -1.81 17.98 -13.73
CA PRO A 106 -2.35 17.77 -15.05
C PRO A 106 -2.16 18.97 -16.00
N PRO A 107 -1.85 18.80 -17.32
CA PRO A 107 -1.93 19.94 -18.21
C PRO A 107 -3.38 20.41 -18.32
N VAL A 108 -3.54 21.72 -18.49
CA VAL A 108 -4.81 22.46 -18.51
C VAL A 108 -5.77 21.98 -19.60
N ARG A 109 -5.27 21.31 -20.66
CA ARG A 109 -6.09 20.74 -21.74
C ARG A 109 -6.27 19.24 -21.55
N HIS A 110 -7.52 18.85 -21.27
CA HIS A 110 -7.98 17.46 -21.08
C HIS A 110 -7.60 16.57 -22.27
N GLY A 111 -7.03 15.39 -22.01
CA GLY A 111 -7.06 14.29 -22.97
C GLY A 111 -5.87 13.31 -23.01
N PHE A 112 -4.69 13.65 -22.47
CA PHE A 112 -3.46 12.89 -22.78
C PHE A 112 -2.57 12.48 -21.58
N PHE A 113 -3.13 12.32 -20.38
CA PHE A 113 -2.41 11.78 -19.20
C PHE A 113 -1.77 10.41 -19.42
N SER A 114 -2.24 9.67 -20.42
CA SER A 114 -1.83 8.28 -20.64
C SER A 114 -0.35 8.12 -21.03
N ALA A 115 0.31 9.17 -21.52
CA ALA A 115 1.66 9.05 -22.08
C ALA A 115 2.80 9.48 -21.15
N VAL A 116 2.51 10.18 -20.04
CA VAL A 116 3.53 10.62 -19.07
C VAL A 116 3.74 9.53 -18.03
N ARG A 117 4.99 9.19 -17.75
CA ARG A 117 5.37 8.30 -16.64
C ARG A 117 6.26 9.07 -15.69
N VAL A 118 5.90 9.06 -14.41
CA VAL A 118 6.75 9.62 -13.36
C VAL A 118 7.00 8.55 -12.33
N GLU A 119 8.26 8.19 -12.14
CA GLU A 119 8.70 7.34 -11.04
C GLU A 119 9.12 8.19 -9.87
N PHE A 120 8.70 7.81 -8.67
CA PHE A 120 9.08 8.47 -7.43
C PHE A 120 9.90 7.53 -6.55
N PHE A 121 10.96 8.07 -5.97
CA PHE A 121 11.72 7.46 -4.88
C PHE A 121 11.63 8.39 -3.68
N VAL A 122 11.03 7.90 -2.61
CA VAL A 122 10.74 8.63 -1.39
C VAL A 122 11.60 8.02 -0.30
N LYS A 123 12.54 8.79 0.21
CA LYS A 123 13.42 8.40 1.32
C LYS A 123 13.00 9.18 2.55
N VAL A 124 12.70 8.48 3.63
CA VAL A 124 12.20 9.08 4.88
C VAL A 124 13.11 8.74 6.07
N PRO A 125 13.43 9.68 6.96
CA PRO A 125 14.28 9.40 8.11
C PRO A 125 13.81 8.19 8.91
N ARG A 126 14.74 7.32 9.34
CA ARG A 126 14.40 6.18 10.21
C ARG A 126 13.67 6.65 11.47
N GLY A 127 12.62 5.92 11.86
CA GLY A 127 11.81 6.24 13.03
C GLY A 127 10.82 7.40 12.83
N TRP A 128 10.81 8.03 11.65
CA TRP A 128 9.76 8.98 11.31
C TRP A 128 8.41 8.26 11.24
N HIS A 129 7.39 8.88 11.82
CA HIS A 129 6.03 8.37 11.85
C HIS A 129 5.09 9.51 11.46
N GLY A 130 4.10 9.22 10.64
CA GLY A 130 3.18 10.25 10.15
C GLY A 130 2.11 9.69 9.24
N ASP A 131 1.34 10.60 8.65
CA ASP A 131 0.32 10.23 7.67
C ASP A 131 0.99 10.12 6.30
N VAL A 132 0.91 8.96 5.65
CA VAL A 132 1.51 8.75 4.33
C VAL A 132 0.43 8.40 3.32
N THR A 133 0.38 9.14 2.21
CA THR A 133 -0.49 8.84 1.08
C THR A 133 0.32 8.72 -0.20
N LEU A 134 0.36 7.52 -0.79
CA LEU A 134 1.04 7.26 -2.06
C LEU A 134 0.00 6.83 -3.09
N THR A 135 -0.11 7.58 -4.18
CA THR A 135 -1.10 7.34 -5.24
C THR A 135 -0.44 7.32 -6.61
N THR A 136 -0.71 6.29 -7.41
CA THR A 136 -0.37 6.24 -8.84
C THR A 136 -1.51 5.59 -9.63
N SER A 137 -1.43 5.53 -10.95
CA SER A 137 -2.45 4.90 -11.81
C SER A 137 -2.04 3.49 -12.22
N ASN A 138 -0.90 3.36 -12.90
CA ASN A 138 -0.45 2.10 -13.49
C ASN A 138 0.76 1.49 -12.78
N GLY A 139 1.54 2.30 -12.07
CA GLY A 139 2.75 1.84 -11.42
C GLY A 139 2.50 1.03 -10.16
N ALA A 140 3.49 0.21 -9.81
CA ALA A 140 3.53 -0.45 -8.52
C ALA A 140 3.83 0.55 -7.39
N ILE A 141 3.38 0.23 -6.18
CA ILE A 141 3.81 0.92 -4.97
C ILE A 141 4.58 -0.09 -4.12
N VAL A 142 5.79 0.27 -3.72
CA VAL A 142 6.62 -0.53 -2.81
C VAL A 142 6.95 0.34 -1.62
N ALA A 143 6.52 -0.04 -0.42
CA ALA A 143 6.81 0.66 0.82
C ALA A 143 7.45 -0.29 1.81
N SER A 144 8.56 0.13 2.42
CA SER A 144 9.23 -0.64 3.47
C SER A 144 9.36 0.20 4.74
N ASP A 145 9.18 -0.43 5.89
CA ASP A 145 9.41 0.16 7.22
C ASP A 145 8.63 1.48 7.43
N ILE A 146 7.30 1.41 7.23
CA ILE A 146 6.43 2.59 7.23
C ILE A 146 5.52 2.63 8.47
N HIS A 147 5.51 3.75 9.18
CA HIS A 147 4.78 3.90 10.46
C HIS A 147 3.72 5.00 10.42
N GLY A 148 2.60 4.78 11.10
CA GLY A 148 1.50 5.75 11.24
C GLY A 148 0.26 5.36 10.44
N ARG A 149 -0.46 6.35 9.89
CA ARG A 149 -1.63 6.11 9.04
C ARG A 149 -1.19 6.13 7.57
N VAL A 150 -1.33 5.00 6.90
CA VAL A 150 -0.80 4.80 5.55
C VAL A 150 -1.94 4.48 4.59
N ALA A 151 -2.01 5.21 3.48
CA ALA A 151 -2.95 4.99 2.37
C ALA A 151 -2.20 4.80 1.05
N LEU A 152 -2.24 3.60 0.49
CA LEU A 152 -1.55 3.23 -0.76
C LEU A 152 -2.58 2.91 -1.84
N ASN A 153 -2.57 3.67 -2.93
CA ASN A 153 -3.59 3.58 -3.98
C ASN A 153 -2.97 3.47 -5.37
N THR A 154 -3.33 2.42 -6.10
CA THR A 154 -3.04 2.30 -7.54
C THR A 154 -4.25 1.74 -8.27
N SER A 155 -4.31 1.78 -9.59
CA SER A 155 -5.39 1.11 -10.35
C SER A 155 -4.90 -0.23 -10.87
N ASN A 156 -3.70 -0.26 -11.47
CA ASN A 156 -3.20 -1.45 -12.16
C ASN A 156 -1.99 -2.11 -11.49
N GLY A 157 -1.18 -1.34 -10.76
CA GLY A 157 0.04 -1.86 -10.17
C GLY A 157 -0.21 -2.77 -8.97
N ALA A 158 0.75 -3.65 -8.69
CA ALA A 158 0.82 -4.35 -7.42
C ALA A 158 1.23 -3.37 -6.30
N VAL A 159 0.77 -3.64 -5.08
CA VAL A 159 1.24 -2.93 -3.88
C VAL A 159 1.97 -3.92 -2.98
N THR A 160 3.20 -3.59 -2.63
CA THR A 160 4.04 -4.38 -1.71
C THR A 160 4.36 -3.54 -0.49
N VAL A 161 4.07 -4.07 0.69
CA VAL A 161 4.41 -3.47 1.98
C VAL A 161 5.24 -4.47 2.78
N ASN A 162 6.44 -4.06 3.18
CA ASN A 162 7.35 -4.86 4.00
C ASN A 162 7.63 -4.12 5.32
N GLY A 163 6.97 -4.55 6.40
CA GLY A 163 7.03 -3.85 7.68
C GLY A 163 6.11 -2.64 7.71
N HIS A 164 5.05 -2.73 8.52
CA HIS A 164 4.20 -1.58 8.82
C HIS A 164 3.74 -1.60 10.27
N THR A 165 3.67 -0.43 10.90
CA THR A 165 3.03 -0.26 12.21
C THR A 165 2.01 0.85 12.18
N GLY A 166 0.76 0.56 12.54
CA GLY A 166 -0.33 1.55 12.60
C GLY A 166 -1.57 1.14 11.81
N THR A 167 -2.15 2.08 11.05
CA THR A 167 -3.32 1.80 10.22
C THR A 167 -2.93 1.78 8.75
N LEU A 168 -3.25 0.70 8.07
CA LEU A 168 -2.88 0.46 6.68
C LEU A 168 -4.11 0.32 5.78
N GLU A 169 -4.30 1.24 4.86
CA GLU A 169 -5.27 1.15 3.78
C GLU A 169 -4.56 0.94 2.45
N VAL A 170 -4.87 -0.17 1.77
CA VAL A 170 -4.24 -0.52 0.49
C VAL A 170 -5.30 -0.87 -0.53
N ARG A 171 -5.30 -0.14 -1.65
CA ARG A 171 -6.24 -0.36 -2.76
C ARG A 171 -5.54 -0.48 -4.10
N THR A 172 -5.94 -1.50 -4.84
CA THR A 172 -5.70 -1.60 -6.29
C THR A 172 -6.95 -2.12 -6.99
N SER A 173 -7.01 -2.12 -8.32
CA SER A 173 -8.08 -2.81 -9.05
C SER A 173 -7.58 -4.12 -9.65
N ASN A 174 -6.38 -4.10 -10.25
CA ASN A 174 -5.85 -5.25 -10.98
C ASN A 174 -4.63 -5.91 -10.33
N GLY A 175 -3.88 -5.17 -9.52
CA GLY A 175 -2.64 -5.67 -8.95
C GLY A 175 -2.83 -6.61 -7.77
N ALA A 176 -1.76 -7.38 -7.47
CA ALA A 176 -1.67 -8.13 -6.23
C ALA A 176 -1.38 -7.21 -5.04
N LEU A 177 -1.90 -7.57 -3.87
CA LEU A 177 -1.51 -6.99 -2.59
C LEU A 177 -0.57 -7.96 -1.87
N ARG A 178 0.64 -7.53 -1.55
CA ARG A 178 1.64 -8.31 -0.83
C ARG A 178 2.04 -7.55 0.43
N LEU A 179 1.50 -7.95 1.56
CA LEU A 179 1.71 -7.32 2.84
C LEU A 179 2.50 -8.29 3.72
N SER A 180 3.60 -7.84 4.31
CA SER A 180 4.41 -8.65 5.22
C SER A 180 4.77 -7.87 6.47
N ASP A 181 4.79 -8.58 7.60
CA ASP A 181 5.11 -8.04 8.92
C ASP A 181 4.29 -6.78 9.28
N VAL A 182 2.96 -6.93 9.27
CA VAL A 182 2.04 -5.82 9.52
C VAL A 182 1.51 -5.85 10.94
N HIS A 183 1.73 -4.77 11.68
CA HIS A 183 1.30 -4.59 13.07
C HIS A 183 0.26 -3.48 13.15
N GLY A 184 -1.01 -3.85 13.35
CA GLY A 184 -2.12 -2.90 13.46
C GLY A 184 -3.33 -3.23 12.58
N ALA A 185 -4.16 -2.23 12.32
CA ALA A 185 -5.40 -2.37 11.57
C ALA A 185 -5.15 -2.33 10.05
N VAL A 186 -5.77 -3.24 9.29
CA VAL A 186 -5.53 -3.37 7.84
C VAL A 186 -6.84 -3.37 7.07
N ASP A 187 -6.91 -2.55 6.03
CA ASP A 187 -7.96 -2.55 5.02
C ASP A 187 -7.33 -2.70 3.62
N GLY A 188 -7.23 -3.95 3.16
CA GLY A 188 -6.69 -4.33 1.86
C GLY A 188 -7.78 -4.71 0.86
N ARG A 189 -7.84 -4.02 -0.29
CA ARG A 189 -8.81 -4.32 -1.37
C ARG A 189 -8.17 -4.36 -2.74
N THR A 190 -8.57 -5.36 -3.53
CA THR A 190 -8.34 -5.43 -4.98
C THR A 190 -9.59 -5.97 -5.67
N SER A 191 -9.68 -5.93 -7.00
CA SER A 191 -10.77 -6.60 -7.71
C SER A 191 -10.29 -7.91 -8.31
N ASN A 192 -9.10 -7.91 -8.91
CA ASN A 192 -8.63 -9.05 -9.70
C ASN A 192 -7.41 -9.76 -9.11
N GLY A 193 -6.52 -9.03 -8.44
CA GLY A 193 -5.28 -9.62 -7.93
C GLY A 193 -5.50 -10.47 -6.68
N PRO A 194 -4.53 -11.35 -6.36
CA PRO A 194 -4.50 -12.03 -5.07
C PRO A 194 -4.12 -11.05 -3.94
N ILE A 195 -4.52 -11.40 -2.72
CA ILE A 195 -4.09 -10.72 -1.50
C ILE A 195 -3.30 -11.72 -0.67
N THR A 196 -2.08 -11.35 -0.30
CA THR A 196 -1.26 -12.09 0.65
C THR A 196 -0.91 -11.16 1.81
N LEU A 197 -1.24 -11.56 3.04
CA LEU A 197 -0.77 -10.94 4.27
C LEU A 197 0.00 -12.01 5.06
N ALA A 198 1.31 -11.82 5.22
CA ALA A 198 2.20 -12.79 5.85
C ALA A 198 2.99 -12.19 7.01
N GLY A 199 2.61 -12.57 8.23
CA GLY A 199 3.25 -12.16 9.47
C GLY A 199 2.69 -10.85 10.04
N GLY A 200 2.98 -10.66 11.34
CA GLY A 200 2.54 -9.50 12.12
C GLY A 200 1.35 -9.78 13.04
N THR A 201 0.99 -8.76 13.82
CA THR A 201 -0.13 -8.78 14.77
C THR A 201 -1.21 -7.80 14.34
N LEU A 202 -2.37 -8.34 14.00
CA LEU A 202 -3.50 -7.57 13.51
C LEU A 202 -4.39 -7.11 14.66
N THR A 203 -4.73 -5.84 14.67
CA THR A 203 -5.43 -5.17 15.77
C THR A 203 -6.66 -4.42 15.25
N GLY A 204 -7.61 -4.12 16.13
CA GLY A 204 -8.83 -3.43 15.76
C GLY A 204 -9.64 -4.15 14.67
N SER A 205 -10.35 -3.40 13.84
CA SER A 205 -11.21 -3.98 12.80
C SER A 205 -10.59 -3.84 11.41
N GLY A 206 -10.66 -4.90 10.62
CA GLY A 206 -9.97 -4.99 9.34
C GLY A 206 -10.64 -5.84 8.25
N GLN A 207 -10.07 -5.61 7.07
CA GLN A 207 -10.48 -5.90 5.70
C GLN A 207 -9.51 -6.66 4.79
N LEU A 208 -9.84 -7.83 4.25
CA LEU A 208 -9.13 -8.35 3.06
C LEU A 208 -10.12 -8.78 1.99
N ARG A 209 -10.25 -8.01 0.90
CA ARG A 209 -11.29 -8.23 -0.11
C ARG A 209 -10.77 -8.24 -1.54
N THR A 210 -11.11 -9.28 -2.28
CA THR A 210 -10.93 -9.36 -3.74
C THR A 210 -12.17 -9.93 -4.41
N SER A 211 -12.36 -9.80 -5.72
CA SER A 211 -13.45 -10.50 -6.42
C SER A 211 -12.94 -11.81 -7.02
N ASN A 212 -11.76 -11.79 -7.64
CA ASN A 212 -11.26 -12.92 -8.42
C ASN A 212 -10.01 -13.59 -7.83
N GLY A 213 -9.21 -12.85 -7.06
CA GLY A 213 -7.98 -13.37 -6.50
C GLY A 213 -8.20 -14.32 -5.33
N ALA A 214 -7.22 -15.18 -5.08
CA ALA A 214 -7.11 -15.89 -3.82
C ALA A 214 -6.72 -14.93 -2.68
N VAL A 215 -7.11 -15.26 -1.46
CA VAL A 215 -6.68 -14.55 -0.26
C VAL A 215 -5.92 -15.49 0.64
N GLU A 216 -4.69 -15.13 0.98
CA GLU A 216 -3.85 -15.81 1.94
C GLU A 216 -3.57 -14.88 3.11
N LEU A 217 -4.00 -15.29 4.31
CA LEU A 217 -3.80 -14.57 5.56
C LEU A 217 -3.03 -15.46 6.52
N ARG A 218 -1.83 -15.04 6.92
CA ARG A 218 -1.06 -15.64 8.02
C ARG A 218 -0.71 -14.55 9.02
N ALA A 219 -1.36 -14.53 10.18
CA ALA A 219 -1.11 -13.51 11.20
C ALA A 219 -1.59 -13.94 12.59
N ARG A 220 -1.16 -13.21 13.62
CA ARG A 220 -1.79 -13.19 14.94
C ARG A 220 -2.95 -12.20 14.94
N LEU A 221 -4.05 -12.53 15.61
CA LEU A 221 -5.13 -11.58 15.89
C LEU A 221 -5.03 -11.17 17.36
N GLU A 222 -5.00 -9.87 17.65
CA GLU A 222 -5.04 -9.36 19.02
C GLU A 222 -6.45 -9.50 19.63
N GLU A 223 -6.54 -9.51 20.96
CA GLU A 223 -7.82 -9.48 21.67
C GLU A 223 -8.68 -8.30 21.19
N GLY A 224 -9.96 -8.57 20.93
CA GLY A 224 -10.90 -7.59 20.39
C GLY A 224 -10.76 -7.31 18.89
N ALA A 225 -9.75 -7.89 18.20
CA ALA A 225 -9.61 -7.71 16.76
C ALA A 225 -10.76 -8.38 15.98
N GLY A 226 -11.18 -7.75 14.87
CA GLY A 226 -12.29 -8.22 14.05
C GLY A 226 -11.97 -8.13 12.56
N TYR A 227 -11.81 -9.27 11.89
CA TYR A 227 -11.40 -9.29 10.49
C TYR A 227 -12.42 -9.99 9.58
N ASP A 228 -12.72 -9.33 8.45
CA ASP A 228 -13.51 -9.90 7.36
C ASP A 228 -12.60 -10.19 6.15
N VAL A 229 -12.56 -11.45 5.74
CA VAL A 229 -11.81 -11.94 4.59
C VAL A 229 -12.79 -12.43 3.55
N HIS A 230 -12.81 -11.78 2.39
CA HIS A 230 -13.80 -12.04 1.36
C HIS A 230 -13.21 -12.15 -0.05
N THR A 231 -13.64 -13.18 -0.77
CA THR A 231 -13.47 -13.25 -2.23
C THR A 231 -14.74 -13.81 -2.87
N SER A 232 -14.96 -13.60 -4.17
CA SER A 232 -16.08 -14.24 -4.86
C SER A 232 -15.63 -15.56 -5.49
N ASN A 233 -14.49 -15.56 -6.17
CA ASN A 233 -14.04 -16.69 -6.98
C ASN A 233 -12.77 -17.38 -6.44
N GLY A 234 -11.95 -16.69 -5.66
CA GLY A 234 -10.71 -17.24 -5.15
C GLY A 234 -10.89 -18.20 -3.97
N ALA A 235 -9.89 -19.05 -3.77
CA ALA A 235 -9.73 -19.78 -2.52
C ALA A 235 -9.29 -18.82 -1.41
N VAL A 236 -9.68 -19.12 -0.17
CA VAL A 236 -9.20 -18.41 1.02
C VAL A 236 -8.43 -19.38 1.89
N THR A 237 -7.17 -19.05 2.19
CA THR A 237 -6.35 -19.78 3.15
C THR A 237 -6.03 -18.87 4.31
N VAL A 238 -6.41 -19.27 5.51
CA VAL A 238 -6.09 -18.55 6.75
C VAL A 238 -5.24 -19.44 7.64
N THR A 239 -4.12 -18.92 8.12
CA THR A 239 -3.26 -19.54 9.12
C THR A 239 -3.14 -18.60 10.32
N LEU A 240 -3.84 -18.89 11.40
CA LEU A 240 -3.75 -18.08 12.61
C LEU A 240 -2.57 -18.53 13.47
N VAL A 241 -1.80 -17.56 13.98
CA VAL A 241 -0.67 -17.80 14.90
C VAL A 241 -1.13 -17.53 16.32
N ASP A 242 -0.97 -18.51 17.21
CA ASP A 242 -1.47 -18.48 18.60
C ASP A 242 -2.94 -18.01 18.71
N PRO A 243 -3.88 -18.65 17.99
CA PRO A 243 -5.24 -18.15 17.89
C PRO A 243 -6.05 -18.23 19.20
N ASP A 244 -6.73 -17.12 19.50
CA ASP A 244 -7.89 -17.07 20.38
C ASP A 244 -9.00 -16.28 19.65
N ALA A 245 -9.84 -16.98 18.90
CA ALA A 245 -10.78 -16.35 17.96
C ALA A 245 -12.09 -17.13 17.74
N ALA A 246 -13.19 -16.39 17.71
CA ALA A 246 -14.44 -16.85 17.14
C ALA A 246 -14.37 -16.80 15.61
N VAL A 247 -14.71 -17.90 14.96
CA VAL A 247 -14.58 -18.06 13.50
C VAL A 247 -15.94 -18.33 12.86
N GLU A 248 -16.22 -17.63 11.76
CA GLU A 248 -17.33 -17.93 10.85
C GLU A 248 -16.76 -18.13 9.44
N LEU A 249 -16.90 -19.34 8.91
CA LEU A 249 -16.42 -19.72 7.58
C LEU A 249 -17.62 -20.01 6.68
N ARG A 250 -17.64 -19.44 5.48
CA ARG A 250 -18.72 -19.66 4.49
C ARG A 250 -18.19 -19.85 3.08
N THR A 251 -18.73 -20.85 2.39
CA THR A 251 -18.60 -21.06 0.94
C THR A 251 -19.90 -21.54 0.33
N SER A 252 -20.21 -21.16 -0.91
CA SER A 252 -21.43 -21.63 -1.59
C SER A 252 -21.16 -22.90 -2.42
N ASN A 253 -20.08 -22.90 -3.20
CA ASN A 253 -19.77 -23.97 -4.15
C ASN A 253 -18.42 -24.65 -3.89
N GLY A 254 -17.67 -24.22 -2.87
CA GLY A 254 -16.41 -24.85 -2.46
C GLY A 254 -16.54 -25.74 -1.23
N ASN A 255 -15.39 -26.16 -0.71
CA ASN A 255 -15.29 -26.95 0.52
C ASN A 255 -14.67 -26.11 1.64
N ILE A 256 -15.00 -26.43 2.88
CA ILE A 256 -14.34 -25.87 4.06
C ILE A 256 -13.46 -26.96 4.67
N ASN A 257 -12.15 -26.69 4.76
CA ASN A 257 -11.17 -27.59 5.36
C ASN A 257 -10.63 -26.99 6.65
N LEU A 258 -10.83 -27.70 7.76
CA LEU A 258 -10.31 -27.33 9.07
C LEU A 258 -9.04 -28.13 9.35
N GLN A 259 -7.93 -27.42 9.51
CA GLN A 259 -6.62 -27.93 9.91
C GLN A 259 -6.24 -27.38 11.31
N ALA A 260 -7.25 -27.12 12.13
CA ALA A 260 -7.15 -26.60 13.48
C ALA A 260 -8.23 -27.25 14.35
N GLU A 261 -7.99 -27.36 15.65
CA GLU A 261 -9.00 -27.79 16.61
C GLU A 261 -9.98 -26.63 16.86
N VAL A 262 -11.17 -26.72 16.29
CA VAL A 262 -12.24 -25.72 16.42
C VAL A 262 -13.38 -26.33 17.23
N LYS A 263 -13.77 -25.68 18.34
CA LYS A 263 -15.01 -26.01 19.06
C LYS A 263 -16.19 -25.50 18.23
N THR A 264 -16.72 -26.36 17.38
CA THR A 264 -17.80 -26.00 16.44
C THR A 264 -19.15 -25.90 17.14
N SER A 265 -19.88 -24.82 16.90
CA SER A 265 -21.27 -24.64 17.34
C SER A 265 -22.29 -24.84 16.23
N VAL A 266 -21.91 -24.57 14.98
CA VAL A 266 -22.76 -24.78 13.79
C VAL A 266 -21.93 -25.45 12.70
N ILE A 267 -22.45 -26.55 12.16
CA ILE A 267 -21.93 -27.21 10.96
C ILE A 267 -23.11 -27.42 10.01
N GLU A 268 -23.14 -26.63 8.95
CA GLU A 268 -24.13 -26.69 7.88
C GLU A 268 -23.39 -26.84 6.53
N ARG A 269 -24.12 -27.19 5.47
CA ARG A 269 -23.54 -27.25 4.13
C ARG A 269 -22.95 -25.89 3.75
N GLY A 270 -21.63 -25.84 3.56
CA GLY A 270 -20.92 -24.62 3.17
C GLY A 270 -20.82 -23.56 4.28
N ARG A 271 -21.10 -23.90 5.55
CA ARG A 271 -20.98 -22.97 6.66
C ARG A 271 -20.51 -23.66 7.93
N ILE A 272 -19.50 -23.10 8.56
CA ILE A 272 -19.01 -23.52 9.88
C ILE A 272 -18.93 -22.29 10.78
N VAL A 273 -19.44 -22.41 11.99
CA VAL A 273 -19.26 -21.44 13.08
C VAL A 273 -18.66 -22.17 14.27
N GLY A 274 -17.66 -21.58 14.90
CA GLY A 274 -17.02 -22.14 16.08
C GLY A 274 -16.04 -21.19 16.74
N THR A 275 -15.32 -21.71 17.71
CA THR A 275 -14.28 -20.96 18.43
C THR A 275 -12.98 -21.76 18.49
N ILE A 276 -11.86 -21.05 18.44
CA ILE A 276 -10.52 -21.54 18.79
C ILE A 276 -10.11 -20.77 20.03
N GLY A 277 -9.70 -21.45 21.11
CA GLY A 277 -9.51 -20.81 22.41
C GLY A 277 -10.84 -20.38 23.05
N GLU A 278 -10.86 -19.16 23.59
CA GLU A 278 -12.02 -18.55 24.28
C GLU A 278 -12.84 -17.61 23.39
N GLY A 279 -12.36 -17.30 22.19
CA GLY A 279 -13.00 -16.41 21.23
C GLY A 279 -12.69 -14.92 21.42
N ALA A 280 -11.49 -14.56 21.89
CA ALA A 280 -11.09 -13.18 22.17
C ALA A 280 -11.08 -12.25 20.93
N ALA A 281 -10.80 -12.79 19.75
CA ALA A 281 -10.89 -12.11 18.46
C ALA A 281 -12.03 -12.65 17.59
N ARG A 282 -12.33 -11.99 16.47
CA ARG A 282 -13.35 -12.42 15.50
C ARG A 282 -12.76 -12.51 14.09
N LEU A 283 -13.04 -13.61 13.42
CA LEU A 283 -12.69 -13.84 12.02
C LEU A 283 -13.90 -14.31 11.23
N SER A 284 -14.25 -13.57 10.19
CA SER A 284 -15.26 -13.92 9.20
C SER A 284 -14.58 -14.20 7.87
N VAL A 285 -14.78 -15.39 7.30
CA VAL A 285 -14.22 -15.78 6.00
C VAL A 285 -15.35 -16.17 5.06
N ARG A 286 -15.39 -15.55 3.88
CA ARG A 286 -16.45 -15.80 2.88
C ARG A 286 -15.87 -15.93 1.48
N THR A 287 -16.24 -17.02 0.80
CA THR A 287 -16.08 -17.16 -0.66
C THR A 287 -17.36 -17.68 -1.30
N SER A 288 -17.58 -17.45 -2.59
CA SER A 288 -18.72 -18.05 -3.29
C SER A 288 -18.31 -19.34 -3.98
N ASN A 289 -17.20 -19.32 -4.71
CA ASN A 289 -16.77 -20.44 -5.54
C ASN A 289 -15.47 -21.13 -5.07
N GLY A 290 -14.69 -20.46 -4.21
CA GLY A 290 -13.46 -21.03 -3.70
C GLY A 290 -13.65 -21.96 -2.51
N SER A 291 -12.60 -22.72 -2.20
CA SER A 291 -12.51 -23.43 -0.92
C SER A 291 -11.98 -22.50 0.17
N VAL A 292 -12.36 -22.79 1.41
CA VAL A 292 -11.84 -22.12 2.60
C VAL A 292 -10.98 -23.13 3.36
N THR A 293 -9.73 -22.79 3.63
CA THR A 293 -8.86 -23.55 4.52
C THR A 293 -8.56 -22.70 5.74
N LEU A 294 -8.82 -23.23 6.93
CA LEU A 294 -8.43 -22.62 8.20
C LEU A 294 -7.42 -23.53 8.90
N ALA A 295 -6.22 -23.00 9.14
CA ALA A 295 -5.15 -23.65 9.90
C ALA A 295 -4.79 -22.80 11.13
N ALA A 296 -4.22 -23.46 12.12
CA ALA A 296 -3.68 -22.83 13.32
C ALA A 296 -2.26 -23.32 13.56
N VAL A 297 -1.39 -22.43 14.04
CA VAL A 297 -0.02 -22.78 14.44
C VAL A 297 0.18 -22.22 15.85
N GLY A 298 0.50 -23.11 16.79
CA GLY A 298 0.93 -22.71 18.13
C GLY A 298 2.40 -22.31 18.14
N SER A 299 2.77 -21.42 19.05
CA SER A 299 4.15 -21.20 19.46
C SER A 299 4.69 -22.50 20.06
N ASN A 300 5.76 -23.04 19.44
CA ASN A 300 6.57 -24.09 20.06
C ASN A 300 7.29 -23.53 21.29
#